data_AF-A0A941YBX8-F1
#
_entry.id   AF-A0A941YBX8-F1
#
_cell.length_a   1.000
_cell.length_b   1.000
_cell.length_c   1.000
_cell.angle_alpha   90.00
_cell.angle_beta   90.00
_cell.angle_gamma   90.00
#
_symmetry.space_group_name_H-M   'P 1'
#
loop_
_entity.id
_entity.type
_entity.pdbx_description
1 polymer ?
#
loop_
_entity_poly.entity_id
_entity_poly.type
_entity_poly.pdbx_seq_one_letter_code
_entity_poly.pdbx_strand_id
1 'polypeptide(L)'
;MTVGELLAELRNAKPDFVPFQPYVCGMPTADVPTGHDDPMLRAAIHVYFGDQNGAHDQLQPLEAMPEASYLHGIIHRREGDFWNANYWFRQARSIARQIGIDPEDLTERVQASPDPDNLLADDLLAEWKSLVDLRLRQLG
;
A
#
# COMPACT_ATOMS: atom_id res chain seq x y z
N MET A 1 15.61 7.01 -7.36
CA MET A 1 14.63 7.73 -6.52
C MET A 1 14.47 6.95 -5.22
N THR A 2 14.51 7.60 -4.06
CA THR A 2 14.22 6.98 -2.75
C THR A 2 12.75 7.12 -2.39
N VAL A 3 12.25 6.31 -1.45
CA VAL A 3 10.88 6.48 -0.93
C VAL A 3 10.68 7.88 -0.29
N GLY A 4 11.74 8.47 0.27
CA GLY A 4 11.71 9.83 0.82
C GLY A 4 11.52 10.89 -0.26
N GLU A 5 12.19 10.73 -1.40
CA GLU A 5 12.04 11.61 -2.58
C GLU A 5 10.63 11.49 -3.17
N LEU A 6 10.12 10.27 -3.35
CA LEU A 6 8.75 10.04 -3.80
C LEU A 6 7.74 10.72 -2.86
N LEU A 7 7.87 10.52 -1.55
CA LEU A 7 6.98 11.17 -0.58
C LEU A 7 7.06 12.70 -0.63
N ALA A 8 8.23 13.28 -0.89
CA ALA A 8 8.37 14.72 -1.07
C ALA A 8 7.65 15.20 -2.34
N GLU A 9 7.76 14.48 -3.45
CA GLU A 9 7.03 14.78 -4.68
C GLU A 9 5.51 14.71 -4.47
N LEU A 10 5.02 13.64 -3.83
CA LEU A 10 3.59 13.49 -3.54
C LEU A 10 3.06 14.60 -2.64
N ARG A 11 3.83 15.02 -1.62
CA ARG A 11 3.48 16.15 -0.74
C ARG A 11 3.45 17.47 -1.49
N ASN A 12 4.37 17.69 -2.43
CA ASN A 12 4.37 18.89 -3.25
C ASN A 12 3.17 18.91 -4.21
N ALA A 13 2.79 17.76 -4.76
CA ALA A 13 1.63 17.63 -5.65
C ALA A 13 0.29 17.79 -4.92
N LYS A 14 0.22 17.37 -3.64
CA LYS A 14 -0.98 17.41 -2.80
C LYS A 14 -0.64 17.87 -1.36
N PRO A 15 -0.35 19.17 -1.15
CA PRO A 15 0.09 19.69 0.15
C PRO A 15 -0.99 19.60 1.24
N ASP A 16 -2.26 19.63 0.85
CA ASP A 16 -3.40 19.56 1.78
C ASP A 16 -3.80 18.11 2.12
N PHE A 17 -3.13 17.11 1.53
CA PHE A 17 -3.43 15.72 1.82
C PHE A 17 -2.87 15.30 3.18
N VAL A 18 -3.76 14.86 4.07
CA VAL A 18 -3.38 14.27 5.36
C VAL A 18 -2.97 12.81 5.12
N PRO A 19 -1.75 12.40 5.51
CA PRO A 19 -1.23 11.08 5.20
C PRO A 19 -2.10 9.93 5.71
N PHE A 20 -2.11 8.88 4.89
CA PHE A 20 -2.60 7.53 5.12
C PHE A 20 -3.77 7.37 6.11
N GLN A 21 -5.00 7.43 5.60
CA GLN A 21 -6.20 7.01 6.31
C GLN A 21 -6.62 5.61 5.82
N PRO A 22 -6.38 4.55 6.61
CA PRO A 22 -6.67 3.18 6.21
C PRO A 22 -8.13 2.91 5.80
N TYR A 23 -9.12 3.58 6.40
CA TYR A 23 -10.56 3.26 6.21
C TYR A 23 -11.46 4.43 5.77
N VAL A 24 -10.93 5.63 5.52
CA VAL A 24 -11.74 6.78 5.05
C VAL A 24 -11.75 6.82 3.52
N CYS A 25 -12.88 7.23 2.95
CA CYS A 25 -13.06 7.49 1.51
C CYS A 25 -11.84 8.25 0.97
N GLY A 26 -10.98 7.56 0.21
CA GLY A 26 -9.78 8.17 -0.34
C GLY A 26 -10.10 9.21 -1.40
N MET A 27 -9.05 9.89 -1.86
CA MET A 27 -9.21 10.79 -2.99
C MET A 27 -9.80 10.06 -4.20
N PRO A 28 -10.69 10.70 -4.98
CA PRO A 28 -11.14 10.14 -6.25
C PRO A 28 -9.94 9.81 -7.15
N THR A 29 -10.03 8.73 -7.90
CA THR A 29 -8.95 8.27 -8.79
C THR A 29 -8.41 9.36 -9.72
N ALA A 30 -9.27 10.21 -10.24
CA ALA A 30 -8.90 11.33 -11.13
C ALA A 30 -7.99 12.38 -10.45
N ASP A 31 -7.98 12.44 -9.12
CA ASP A 31 -7.23 13.42 -8.35
C ASP A 31 -5.90 12.87 -7.81
N VAL A 32 -5.62 11.58 -7.95
CA VAL A 32 -4.40 10.95 -7.47
C VAL A 32 -3.21 11.28 -8.41
N PRO A 33 -2.09 11.83 -7.91
CA PRO A 33 -0.93 12.17 -8.74
C PRO A 33 -0.09 10.92 -9.06
N THR A 34 -0.55 10.08 -9.97
CA THR A 34 0.09 8.79 -10.33
C THR A 34 1.20 8.92 -11.38
N GLY A 35 1.92 10.05 -11.43
CA GLY A 35 2.83 10.41 -12.54
C GLY A 35 4.08 9.55 -12.71
N HIS A 36 4.11 8.33 -12.17
CA HIS A 36 5.24 7.41 -12.22
C HIS A 36 5.07 6.38 -13.34
N ASP A 37 6.13 6.07 -14.09
CA ASP A 37 6.06 5.15 -15.24
C ASP A 37 5.80 3.68 -14.82
N ASP A 38 6.35 3.27 -13.68
CA ASP A 38 6.13 1.93 -13.13
C ASP A 38 4.69 1.73 -12.59
N PRO A 39 3.92 0.76 -13.12
CA PRO A 39 2.53 0.54 -12.72
C PRO A 39 2.38 0.08 -11.26
N MET A 40 3.36 -0.63 -10.71
CA MET A 40 3.35 -1.05 -9.30
C MET A 40 3.49 0.17 -8.38
N LEU A 41 4.36 1.13 -8.72
CA LEU A 41 4.46 2.39 -7.98
C LEU A 41 3.21 3.27 -8.16
N ARG A 42 2.55 3.26 -9.32
CA ARG A 42 1.23 3.92 -9.50
C ARG A 42 0.18 3.33 -8.56
N ALA A 43 0.08 2.00 -8.49
CA ALA A 43 -0.80 1.33 -7.54
C ALA A 43 -0.48 1.72 -6.08
N ALA A 44 0.80 1.71 -5.71
CA ALA A 44 1.21 2.09 -4.36
C ALA A 44 0.84 3.54 -4.03
N ILE A 45 0.92 4.46 -5.01
CA ILE A 45 0.49 5.86 -4.85
C ILE A 45 -1.02 5.94 -4.60
N HIS A 46 -1.85 5.22 -5.37
CA HIS A 46 -3.29 5.14 -5.10
C HIS A 46 -3.57 4.66 -3.67
N VAL A 47 -2.89 3.60 -3.24
CA VAL A 47 -2.95 3.09 -1.87
C VAL A 47 -2.53 4.18 -0.86
N TYR A 48 -1.47 4.94 -1.10
CA TYR A 48 -1.06 6.03 -0.19
C TYR A 48 -2.14 7.10 -0.02
N PHE A 49 -2.87 7.41 -1.09
CA PHE A 49 -3.95 8.40 -1.11
C PHE A 49 -5.34 7.85 -0.74
N GLY A 50 -5.42 6.57 -0.35
CA GLY A 50 -6.65 5.90 0.05
C GLY A 50 -7.55 5.50 -1.11
N ASP A 51 -7.08 5.51 -2.35
CA ASP A 51 -7.87 5.11 -3.53
C ASP A 51 -7.71 3.60 -3.79
N GLN A 52 -8.51 2.77 -3.12
CA GLN A 52 -8.44 1.31 -3.31
C GLN A 52 -8.85 0.90 -4.73
N ASN A 53 -9.83 1.57 -5.33
CA ASN A 53 -10.32 1.24 -6.68
C ASN A 53 -9.25 1.50 -7.74
N GLY A 54 -8.64 2.68 -7.75
CA GLY A 54 -7.54 2.99 -8.66
C GLY A 54 -6.35 2.07 -8.44
N ALA A 55 -6.08 1.66 -7.20
CA ALA A 55 -5.04 0.68 -6.91
C ALA A 55 -5.35 -0.69 -7.52
N HIS A 56 -6.57 -1.22 -7.34
CA HIS A 56 -7.00 -2.49 -7.95
C HIS A 56 -6.87 -2.44 -9.48
N ASP A 57 -7.30 -1.36 -10.13
CA ASP A 57 -7.21 -1.21 -11.59
C ASP A 57 -5.76 -1.28 -12.09
N GLN A 58 -4.81 -0.71 -11.35
CA GLN A 58 -3.37 -0.79 -11.70
C GLN A 58 -2.78 -2.19 -11.42
N LEU A 59 -3.29 -2.92 -10.43
CA LEU A 59 -2.72 -4.20 -9.98
C LEU A 59 -3.25 -5.42 -10.74
N GLN A 60 -4.47 -5.37 -11.26
CA GLN A 60 -5.08 -6.47 -12.01
C GLN A 60 -4.19 -7.02 -13.15
N PRO A 61 -3.50 -6.20 -13.97
CA PRO A 61 -2.58 -6.74 -14.99
C PRO A 61 -1.24 -7.27 -14.42
N LEU A 62 -0.97 -7.06 -13.12
CA LEU A 62 0.29 -7.38 -12.45
C LEU A 62 0.19 -8.55 -11.47
N GLU A 63 -0.94 -9.26 -11.38
CA GLU A 63 -1.19 -10.29 -10.35
C GLU A 63 -0.13 -11.40 -10.29
N ALA A 64 0.60 -11.65 -11.39
CA ALA A 64 1.73 -12.59 -11.42
C ALA A 64 2.97 -12.11 -10.63
N MET A 65 3.04 -10.83 -10.29
CA MET A 65 4.11 -10.23 -9.50
C MET A 65 3.85 -10.41 -8.00
N PRO A 66 4.81 -10.94 -7.22
CA PRO A 66 4.65 -11.07 -5.78
C PRO A 66 4.40 -9.74 -5.05
N GLU A 67 4.97 -8.63 -5.53
CA GLU A 67 4.75 -7.28 -4.99
C GLU A 67 3.30 -6.83 -5.18
N ALA A 68 2.70 -7.13 -6.34
CA ALA A 68 1.32 -6.82 -6.64
C ALA A 68 0.37 -7.62 -5.74
N SER A 69 0.65 -8.91 -5.53
CA SER A 69 -0.05 -9.73 -4.55
C SER A 69 0.07 -9.15 -3.13
N TYR A 70 1.25 -8.66 -2.73
CA TYR A 70 1.41 -8.03 -1.41
C TYR A 70 0.52 -6.79 -1.27
N LEU A 71 0.49 -5.92 -2.28
CA LEU A 71 -0.30 -4.69 -2.26
C LEU A 71 -1.82 -4.98 -2.30
N HIS A 72 -2.27 -6.03 -3.00
CA HIS A 72 -3.65 -6.52 -2.89
C HIS A 72 -3.99 -6.92 -1.45
N GLY A 73 -3.08 -7.59 -0.75
CA GLY A 73 -3.24 -7.91 0.67
C GLY A 73 -3.45 -6.65 1.53
N ILE A 74 -2.64 -5.60 1.30
CA ILE A 74 -2.80 -4.31 1.98
C ILE A 74 -4.18 -3.71 1.70
N ILE A 75 -4.64 -3.75 0.45
CA ILE A 75 -5.93 -3.18 0.04
C ILE A 75 -7.09 -3.92 0.72
N HIS A 76 -7.14 -5.25 0.65
CA HIS A 76 -8.22 -6.00 1.28
C HIS A 76 -8.24 -5.87 2.81
N ARG A 77 -7.06 -5.73 3.45
CA ARG A 77 -7.00 -5.42 4.90
C ARG A 77 -7.68 -4.09 5.22
N ARG A 78 -7.51 -3.08 4.35
CA ARG A 78 -8.17 -1.76 4.45
C ARG A 78 -9.66 -1.78 4.08
N GLU A 79 -10.11 -2.77 3.34
CA GLU A 79 -11.53 -2.98 3.06
C GLU A 79 -12.25 -3.77 4.18
N GLY A 80 -11.49 -4.30 5.15
CA GLY A 80 -12.00 -5.18 6.20
C GLY A 80 -12.18 -6.64 5.76
N ASP A 81 -11.75 -7.00 4.54
CA ASP A 81 -11.74 -8.37 4.04
C ASP A 81 -10.44 -9.10 4.47
N PHE A 82 -10.33 -9.34 5.77
CA PHE A 82 -9.11 -9.88 6.39
C PHE A 82 -8.76 -11.30 5.90
N TRP A 83 -9.77 -12.12 5.59
CA TRP A 83 -9.54 -13.47 5.09
C TRP A 83 -8.87 -13.44 3.71
N ASN A 84 -9.36 -12.56 2.82
CA ASN A 84 -8.80 -12.39 1.49
C ASN A 84 -7.45 -11.67 1.53
N ALA A 85 -7.27 -10.70 2.43
CA ALA A 85 -5.97 -10.09 2.70
C ALA A 85 -4.91 -11.17 3.01
N ASN A 86 -5.20 -12.09 3.93
CA ASN A 86 -4.31 -13.19 4.27
C ASN A 86 -4.11 -14.16 3.09
N TYR A 87 -5.10 -14.36 2.21
CA TYR A 87 -4.90 -15.12 0.98
C TYR A 87 -3.81 -14.52 0.09
N TRP A 88 -3.87 -13.22 -0.16
CA TRP A 88 -2.88 -12.51 -0.97
C TRP A 88 -1.51 -12.45 -0.32
N PHE A 89 -1.44 -12.22 1.00
CA PHE A 89 -0.17 -12.26 1.73
C PHE A 89 0.52 -13.63 1.68
N ARG A 90 -0.25 -14.73 1.66
CA ARG A 90 0.31 -16.07 1.45
C ARG A 90 0.94 -16.24 0.06
N GLN A 91 0.39 -15.62 -0.98
CA GLN A 91 1.00 -15.58 -2.32
C GLN A 91 2.29 -14.75 -2.33
N ALA A 92 2.37 -13.72 -1.47
CA ALA A 92 3.47 -12.77 -1.39
C ALA A 92 4.51 -13.08 -0.28
N ARG A 93 4.63 -14.33 0.18
CA ARG A 93 5.57 -14.71 1.27
C ARG A 93 7.04 -14.40 0.97
N SER A 94 7.44 -14.33 -0.30
CA SER A 94 8.80 -13.89 -0.68
C SER A 94 9.01 -12.40 -0.41
N ILE A 95 7.98 -11.58 -0.58
CA ILE A 95 8.03 -10.14 -0.32
C ILE A 95 8.05 -9.86 1.18
N ALA A 96 7.14 -10.50 1.94
CA ALA A 96 7.11 -10.41 3.41
C ALA A 96 8.50 -10.67 4.02
N ARG A 97 9.19 -11.71 3.55
CA ARG A 97 10.56 -12.04 3.98
C ARG A 97 11.61 -10.98 3.59
N GLN A 98 11.48 -10.36 2.42
CA GLN A 98 12.42 -9.35 1.96
C GLN A 98 12.28 -8.03 2.71
N ILE A 99 11.04 -7.63 3.03
CA ILE A 99 10.77 -6.40 3.78
C ILE A 99 10.83 -6.59 5.30
N GLY A 100 10.86 -7.84 5.78
CA GLY A 100 11.01 -8.17 7.19
C GLY A 100 9.76 -7.91 8.03
N ILE A 101 8.57 -7.96 7.42
CA ILE A 101 7.28 -7.71 8.07
C ILE A 101 6.42 -8.97 7.95
N ASP A 102 5.74 -9.32 9.03
CA ASP A 102 4.69 -10.33 9.01
C ASP A 102 3.33 -9.65 8.74
N PRO A 103 2.82 -9.73 7.50
CA PRO A 103 1.55 -9.10 7.17
C PRO A 103 0.34 -9.81 7.79
N GLU A 104 0.44 -11.11 8.11
CA GLU A 104 -0.66 -11.86 8.73
C GLU A 104 -0.82 -11.39 10.19
N ASP A 105 0.28 -11.21 10.93
CA ASP A 105 0.29 -10.57 12.28
C ASP A 105 -0.29 -9.14 12.24
N LEU A 106 0.17 -8.31 11.30
CA LEU A 106 -0.34 -6.94 11.18
C LEU A 106 -1.83 -6.92 10.82
N THR A 107 -2.30 -7.91 10.07
CA THR A 107 -3.73 -8.11 9.77
C THR A 107 -4.54 -8.45 11.01
N GLU A 108 -4.04 -9.37 11.84
CA GLU A 108 -4.69 -9.72 13.12
C GLU A 108 -4.76 -8.53 14.08
N ARG A 109 -3.67 -7.75 14.18
CA ARG A 109 -3.61 -6.53 14.99
C ARG A 109 -4.61 -5.48 14.53
N VAL A 110 -4.74 -5.30 13.21
CA VAL A 110 -5.75 -4.41 12.62
C VAL A 110 -7.17 -4.90 12.92
N GLN A 111 -7.43 -6.19 12.71
CA GLN A 111 -8.75 -6.78 12.96
C GLN A 111 -9.17 -6.69 14.43
N ALA A 112 -8.22 -6.79 15.37
CA ALA A 112 -8.46 -6.67 16.80
C ALA A 112 -8.52 -5.21 17.30
N SER A 113 -8.09 -4.24 16.49
CA SER A 113 -8.00 -2.85 16.91
C SER A 113 -9.37 -2.16 16.83
N PRO A 114 -9.80 -1.43 17.87
CA PRO A 114 -11.00 -0.58 17.81
C PRO A 114 -10.77 0.69 16.97
N ASP A 115 -9.51 1.06 16.72
CA ASP A 115 -9.10 2.27 16.02
C ASP A 115 -7.71 2.08 15.37
N PRO A 116 -7.61 1.24 14.32
CA PRO A 116 -6.34 0.95 13.67
C PRO A 116 -5.71 2.20 13.03
N ASP A 117 -6.52 3.19 12.63
CA ASP A 117 -6.05 4.43 12.02
C ASP A 117 -5.18 5.24 12.98
N ASN A 118 -5.54 5.29 14.26
CA ASN A 118 -4.74 5.99 15.25
C ASN A 118 -3.67 5.12 15.90
N LEU A 119 -3.95 3.82 16.10
CA LEU A 119 -3.09 2.94 16.89
C LEU A 119 -2.00 2.23 16.07
N LEU A 120 -2.19 2.09 14.76
CA LEU A 120 -1.31 1.31 13.88
C LEU A 120 -0.84 2.10 12.64
N ALA A 121 -1.14 3.40 12.54
CA ALA A 121 -0.75 4.23 11.38
C ALA A 121 0.73 4.14 11.06
N ASP A 122 1.61 4.21 12.06
CA ASP A 122 3.06 4.17 11.86
C ASP A 122 3.52 2.81 11.31
N ASP A 123 2.98 1.71 11.83
CA ASP A 123 3.31 0.35 11.37
C ASP A 123 2.83 0.12 9.93
N LEU A 124 1.60 0.51 9.63
CA LEU A 124 1.01 0.36 8.30
C LEU A 124 1.72 1.26 7.27
N LEU A 125 2.13 2.45 7.66
CA LEU A 125 2.94 3.33 6.82
C LEU A 125 4.36 2.79 6.62
N ALA A 126 4.97 2.22 7.68
CA ALA A 126 6.28 1.59 7.58
C ALA A 126 6.25 0.37 6.64
N GLU A 127 5.18 -0.42 6.67
CA GLU A 127 4.97 -1.53 5.74
C GLU A 127 4.88 -1.05 4.29
N TRP A 128 4.02 -0.07 4.03
CA TRP A 128 3.88 0.51 2.69
C TRP A 128 5.22 1.07 2.19
N LYS A 129 5.94 1.82 3.03
CA LYS A 129 7.26 2.38 2.69
C LYS A 129 8.27 1.29 2.36
N SER A 130 8.27 0.18 3.10
CA SER A 130 9.21 -0.92 2.89
C SER A 130 8.96 -1.65 1.56
N LEU A 131 7.69 -1.83 1.18
CA LEU A 131 7.31 -2.38 -0.12
C LEU A 131 7.72 -1.45 -1.27
N VAL A 132 7.45 -0.15 -1.14
CA VAL A 132 7.81 0.86 -2.14
C VAL A 132 9.32 0.98 -2.30
N ASP A 133 10.05 1.00 -1.19
CA ASP A 133 11.51 1.05 -1.20
C ASP A 133 12.13 -0.19 -1.85
N LEU A 134 11.58 -1.39 -1.57
CA LEU A 134 11.96 -2.61 -2.28
C LEU A 134 11.74 -2.46 -3.79
N ARG A 135 10.58 -1.95 -4.21
CA ARG A 135 10.27 -1.77 -5.64
C ARG A 135 11.21 -0.76 -6.30
N LEU A 136 11.46 0.37 -5.66
CA LEU A 136 12.40 1.39 -6.16
C LEU A 136 13.81 0.82 -6.33
N ARG A 137 14.30 0.03 -5.36
CA ARG A 137 15.60 -0.66 -5.47
C ARG A 137 15.67 -1.67 -6.63
N GLN A 138 14.56 -2.29 -7.00
CA GLN A 138 14.50 -3.19 -8.15
C GLN A 138 14.52 -2.45 -9.49
N LEU A 139 14.14 -1.17 -9.53
CA LEU A 139 14.10 -0.35 -10.74
C LEU A 139 15.43 0.33 -11.08
N GLY A 140 16.31 0.56 -10.08
CA GLY A 140 17.63 1.20 -10.27
C GLY A 140 17.95 2.24 -9.21
#